data_AF-A0A559K4B4-F1
#
_entry.id   AF-A0A559K4B4-F1
#
_cell.length_a   1.000
_cell.length_b   1.000
_cell.length_c   1.000
_cell.angle_alpha   90.00
_cell.angle_beta   90.00
_cell.angle_gamma   90.00
#
_symmetry.space_group_name_H-M   'P 1'
#
loop_
_entity.id
_entity.type
_entity.pdbx_description
1 polymer ?
#
loop_
_entity_poly.entity_id
_entity_poly.type
_entity_poly.pdbx_seq_one_letter_code
_entity_poly.pdbx_strand_id
1 'polypeptide(L)'
;MHIAAFGESLLAEVCIRLMGLLPQDGFIGRINENKFLLSCPANPGSEQHAALLQKIYATLSKPFSIQDVQVYISISIAVSEYIGNNQSVDSLVQQAENALRQTKEQEVHRTESYSDQAGSEPRLRTKLREALWLTLDRDELHVLYQPQFNLQTGAVRGFETLLRWNHPEFGAIASADFIPLAEETVIVPIGQWVMKQACDTYKRLLHSFPGAVLTVNISAVQLVKKDFPYDVRNILASSSIQPQVLELEITEHSLMDSFEQDENQLHRLQSSGVKLALDNFGTGYSR
;
A
#
# COMPACT_ATOMS: atom_id res chain seq x y z
N MET A 1 -21.22 -20.46 16.84
CA MET A 1 -22.03 -19.75 17.85
C MET A 1 -21.20 -18.97 18.86
N HIS A 2 -20.01 -19.43 19.28
CA HIS A 2 -19.16 -18.72 20.27
C HIS A 2 -18.36 -17.51 19.75
N ILE A 3 -17.98 -17.45 18.46
CA ILE A 3 -17.13 -16.38 17.91
C ILE A 3 -17.86 -15.03 17.83
N ALA A 4 -19.17 -15.04 17.53
CA ALA A 4 -19.97 -13.82 17.42
C ALA A 4 -20.08 -13.08 18.77
N ALA A 5 -20.30 -13.79 19.87
CA ALA A 5 -20.41 -13.22 21.20
C ALA A 5 -19.09 -12.60 21.70
N PHE A 6 -17.94 -13.16 21.30
CA PHE A 6 -16.62 -12.61 21.63
C PHE A 6 -16.37 -11.28 20.91
N GLY A 7 -16.64 -11.23 19.62
CA GLY A 7 -16.50 -10.01 18.82
C GLY A 7 -17.42 -8.88 19.29
N GLU A 8 -18.66 -9.19 19.67
CA GLU A 8 -19.59 -8.19 20.23
C GLU A 8 -19.12 -7.63 21.58
N SER A 9 -18.55 -8.49 22.44
CA SER A 9 -17.99 -8.06 23.74
C SER A 9 -16.79 -7.12 23.55
N LEU A 10 -15.92 -7.42 22.58
CA LEU A 10 -14.80 -6.55 22.21
C LEU A 10 -15.29 -5.19 21.70
N LEU A 11 -16.28 -5.17 20.80
CA LEU A 11 -16.84 -3.93 20.26
C LEU A 11 -17.56 -3.09 21.31
N ALA A 12 -18.23 -3.73 22.28
CA ALA A 12 -18.84 -3.04 23.41
C ALA A 12 -17.77 -2.34 24.28
N GLU A 13 -16.66 -3.01 24.56
CA GLU A 13 -15.56 -2.43 25.34
C GLU A 13 -14.86 -1.28 24.58
N VAL A 14 -14.71 -1.39 23.25
CA VAL A 14 -14.24 -0.29 22.39
C VAL A 14 -15.16 0.92 22.52
N CYS A 15 -16.48 0.74 22.43
CA CYS A 15 -17.45 1.81 22.65
C CYS A 15 -17.28 2.46 24.03
N ILE A 16 -17.16 1.66 25.10
CA ILE A 16 -17.02 2.17 26.47
C ILE A 16 -15.78 3.04 26.59
N ARG A 17 -14.63 2.58 26.09
CA ARG A 17 -13.38 3.35 26.09
C ARG A 17 -13.51 4.65 25.31
N LEU A 18 -14.11 4.62 24.13
CA LEU A 18 -14.31 5.81 23.30
C LEU A 18 -15.27 6.82 23.94
N MET A 19 -16.37 6.36 24.54
CA MET A 19 -17.32 7.22 25.26
C MET A 19 -16.65 7.94 26.44
N GLY A 20 -15.73 7.27 27.14
CA GLY A 20 -14.97 7.87 28.25
C GLY A 20 -13.98 8.96 27.83
N LEU A 21 -13.71 9.11 26.53
CA LEU A 21 -12.76 10.10 25.99
C LEU A 21 -13.45 11.31 25.34
N LEU A 22 -14.73 11.17 24.98
CA LEU A 22 -15.47 12.22 24.31
C LEU A 22 -15.83 13.35 25.29
N PRO A 23 -15.80 14.62 24.83
CA PRO A 23 -16.33 15.74 25.60
C PRO A 23 -17.85 15.61 25.77
N GLN A 24 -18.43 16.42 26.67
CA GLN A 24 -19.86 16.35 27.03
C GLN A 24 -20.80 16.50 25.82
N ASP A 25 -20.40 17.28 24.81
CA ASP A 25 -21.16 17.50 23.58
C ASP A 25 -20.67 16.63 22.40
N GLY A 26 -19.79 15.66 22.68
CA GLY A 26 -19.32 14.71 21.70
C GLY A 26 -20.33 13.58 21.44
N PHE A 27 -20.36 13.08 20.21
CA PHE A 27 -21.21 11.96 19.82
C PHE A 27 -20.38 10.80 19.28
N ILE A 28 -20.81 9.58 19.57
CA ILE A 28 -20.31 8.36 18.93
C ILE A 28 -21.46 7.62 18.25
N GLY A 29 -21.22 7.16 17.04
CA GLY A 29 -22.11 6.28 16.30
C GLY A 29 -21.35 5.10 15.71
N ARG A 30 -21.99 3.93 15.64
CA ARG A 30 -21.45 2.79 14.89
C ARG A 30 -22.05 2.79 13.50
N ILE A 31 -21.21 2.93 12.47
CA ILE A 31 -21.66 2.99 11.07
C ILE A 31 -21.89 1.56 10.54
N ASN A 32 -20.97 0.64 10.85
CA ASN A 32 -21.08 -0.76 10.42
C ASN A 32 -20.33 -1.70 11.40
N GLU A 33 -19.99 -2.91 10.98
CA GLU A 33 -19.44 -3.96 11.84
C GLU A 33 -18.22 -3.52 12.66
N ASN A 34 -17.29 -2.74 12.09
CA ASN A 34 -16.04 -2.33 12.77
C ASN A 34 -15.70 -0.84 12.60
N LYS A 35 -16.64 -0.02 12.09
CA LYS A 35 -16.45 1.43 11.94
C LYS A 35 -17.26 2.22 12.96
N PHE A 36 -16.57 3.15 13.61
CA PHE A 36 -17.15 4.12 14.52
C PHE A 36 -16.96 5.53 13.96
N LEU A 37 -17.98 6.36 14.08
CA LEU A 37 -17.95 7.78 13.81
C LEU A 37 -17.93 8.53 15.13
N LEU A 38 -16.97 9.44 15.28
CA LEU A 38 -16.91 10.34 16.41
C LEU A 38 -17.13 11.75 15.90
N SER A 39 -18.02 12.50 16.57
CA SER A 39 -18.23 13.92 16.33
C SER A 39 -17.89 14.67 17.60
N CYS A 40 -17.14 15.76 17.47
CA CYS A 40 -16.78 16.65 18.57
C CYS A 40 -17.03 18.10 18.15
N PRO A 41 -17.43 18.99 19.08
CA PRO A 41 -17.51 20.41 18.79
C PRO A 41 -16.15 20.94 18.35
N ALA A 42 -16.14 21.84 17.36
CA ALA A 42 -14.95 22.55 16.97
C ALA A 42 -14.52 23.48 18.10
N ASN A 43 -13.44 23.14 18.79
CA ASN A 43 -12.81 24.06 19.74
C ASN A 43 -11.76 24.88 18.98
N PRO A 44 -11.68 26.21 19.19
CA PRO A 44 -10.69 27.04 18.52
C PRO A 44 -9.28 26.68 19.03
N GLY A 45 -8.56 25.85 18.26
CA GLY A 45 -7.16 25.49 18.49
C GLY A 45 -6.82 24.08 18.00
N SER A 46 -6.02 23.99 16.93
CA SER A 46 -5.56 22.73 16.31
C SER A 46 -4.85 21.76 17.28
N GLU A 47 -4.28 22.27 18.36
CA GLU A 47 -3.62 21.47 19.39
C GLU A 47 -4.58 20.55 20.17
N GLN A 48 -5.85 20.94 20.34
CA GLN A 48 -6.82 20.12 21.08
C GLN A 48 -7.28 18.90 20.27
N HIS A 49 -7.38 19.01 18.94
CA HIS A 49 -7.72 17.89 18.05
C HIS A 49 -6.61 16.83 18.07
N ALA A 50 -5.36 17.25 17.92
CA ALA A 50 -4.20 16.35 17.99
C ALA A 50 -4.11 15.64 19.36
N ALA A 51 -4.37 16.37 20.46
CA ALA A 51 -4.37 15.79 21.80
C ALA A 51 -5.49 14.76 22.01
N LEU A 52 -6.69 14.99 21.47
CA LEU A 52 -7.78 14.02 21.54
C LEU A 52 -7.46 12.75 20.73
N LEU A 53 -6.92 12.90 19.52
CA LEU A 53 -6.48 11.78 18.69
C LEU A 53 -5.41 10.94 19.39
N GLN A 54 -4.41 11.58 19.98
CA GLN A 54 -3.38 10.88 20.77
C GLN A 54 -3.98 10.13 21.97
N LYS A 55 -4.95 10.72 22.67
CA LYS A 55 -5.66 10.07 23.78
C LYS A 55 -6.47 8.86 23.32
N ILE A 56 -7.18 8.97 22.19
CA ILE A 56 -7.92 7.86 21.59
C ILE A 56 -6.97 6.73 21.25
N TYR A 57 -5.89 7.03 20.54
CA TYR A 57 -4.88 6.05 20.17
C TYR A 57 -4.29 5.36 21.40
N ALA A 58 -3.74 6.12 22.35
CA ALA A 58 -3.13 5.58 23.57
C ALA A 58 -4.10 4.74 24.43
N THR A 59 -5.41 5.04 24.40
CA THR A 59 -6.41 4.30 25.17
C THR A 59 -6.80 2.98 24.50
N LEU A 60 -6.89 2.98 23.17
CA LEU A 60 -7.25 1.80 22.39
C LEU A 60 -6.04 0.88 22.11
N SER A 61 -4.80 1.39 22.18
CA SER A 61 -3.58 0.56 22.14
C SER A 61 -3.39 -0.30 23.39
N LYS A 62 -4.09 -0.01 24.49
CA LYS A 62 -4.07 -0.87 25.69
C LYS A 62 -4.85 -2.16 25.42
N PRO A 63 -4.40 -3.32 25.91
CA PRO A 63 -5.09 -4.57 25.65
C PRO A 63 -6.50 -4.58 26.24
N PHE A 64 -7.40 -5.32 25.59
CA PHE A 64 -8.78 -5.55 25.99
C PHE A 64 -8.85 -6.89 26.72
N SER A 65 -9.42 -6.90 27.92
CA SER A 65 -9.62 -8.13 28.69
C SER A 65 -11.02 -8.67 28.40
N ILE A 66 -11.14 -9.61 27.46
CA ILE A 66 -12.42 -10.21 27.07
C ILE A 66 -12.40 -11.68 27.49
N GLN A 67 -13.28 -12.07 28.41
CA GLN A 67 -13.39 -13.46 28.91
C GLN A 67 -12.02 -14.04 29.33
N ASP A 68 -11.27 -13.27 30.12
CA ASP A 68 -9.92 -13.60 30.62
C ASP A 68 -8.82 -13.73 29.55
N VAL A 69 -9.09 -13.34 28.30
CA VAL A 69 -8.11 -13.25 27.21
C VAL A 69 -7.73 -11.79 26.96
N GLN A 70 -6.43 -11.52 26.84
CA GLN A 70 -5.92 -10.21 26.41
C GLN A 70 -5.92 -10.12 24.89
N VAL A 71 -6.64 -9.13 24.35
CA VAL A 71 -6.76 -8.88 22.92
C VAL A 71 -6.15 -7.52 22.60
N TYR A 72 -5.28 -7.49 21.60
CA TYR A 72 -4.74 -6.26 21.03
C TYR A 72 -5.48 -5.99 19.72
N ILE A 73 -5.84 -4.74 19.47
CA ILE A 73 -6.49 -4.32 18.24
C ILE A 73 -5.65 -3.25 17.55
N SER A 74 -5.59 -3.31 16.23
CA SER A 74 -5.14 -2.19 15.41
C SER A 74 -6.32 -1.25 15.18
N ILE A 75 -6.03 0.04 15.13
CA ILE A 75 -7.02 1.06 14.83
C ILE A 75 -6.45 2.02 13.80
N SER A 76 -7.33 2.47 12.90
CA SER A 76 -7.05 3.53 11.95
C SER A 76 -8.00 4.67 12.26
N ILE A 77 -7.50 5.90 12.26
CA ILE A 77 -8.31 7.09 12.55
C ILE A 77 -8.08 8.11 11.44
N ALA A 78 -9.18 8.67 10.92
CA ALA A 78 -9.15 9.79 9.99
C ALA A 78 -10.07 10.90 10.49
N VAL A 79 -9.73 12.14 10.16
CA VAL A 79 -10.44 13.34 10.61
C VAL A 79 -10.84 14.18 9.40
N SER A 80 -12.08 14.63 9.41
CA SER A 80 -12.60 15.67 8.50
C SER A 80 -13.06 16.85 9.33
N GLU A 81 -12.65 18.06 8.98
CA GLU A 81 -13.07 19.28 9.68
C GLU A 81 -14.18 20.00 8.90
N TYR A 82 -15.19 20.49 9.61
CA TYR A 82 -16.19 21.38 9.03
C TYR A 82 -15.60 22.78 8.88
N ILE A 83 -15.40 23.22 7.64
CA ILE A 83 -14.72 24.48 7.30
C ILE A 83 -15.69 25.59 6.86
N GLY A 84 -16.99 25.42 7.13
CA GLY A 84 -18.00 26.47 6.99
C GLY A 84 -18.16 26.98 5.56
N ASN A 85 -18.71 26.14 4.68
CA ASN A 85 -19.22 26.50 3.34
C ASN A 85 -19.99 25.31 2.76
N ASN A 86 -21.33 25.37 2.59
CA ASN A 86 -22.18 24.37 1.89
C ASN A 86 -21.88 22.86 2.11
N GLN A 87 -21.17 22.49 3.17
CA GLN A 87 -20.82 21.10 3.48
C GLN A 87 -22.01 20.44 4.16
N SER A 88 -22.50 19.33 3.56
CA SER A 88 -23.45 18.44 4.21
C SER A 88 -22.72 17.48 5.16
N VAL A 89 -23.47 16.90 6.11
CA VAL A 89 -22.97 15.82 6.97
C VAL A 89 -22.45 14.66 6.13
N ASP A 90 -23.17 14.28 5.07
CA ASP A 90 -22.76 13.21 4.16
C ASP A 90 -21.41 13.50 3.49
N SER A 91 -21.16 14.76 3.11
CA SER A 91 -19.89 15.16 2.51
C SER A 91 -18.71 15.03 3.49
N LEU A 92 -18.90 15.38 4.76
CA LEU A 92 -17.86 15.22 5.79
C LEU A 92 -17.58 13.75 6.09
N VAL A 93 -18.63 12.95 6.24
CA VAL A 93 -18.49 11.51 6.47
C VAL A 93 -17.74 10.87 5.29
N GLN A 94 -18.09 11.22 4.06
CA GLN A 94 -17.40 10.69 2.87
C GLN A 94 -15.92 11.10 2.83
N GLN A 95 -15.58 12.33 3.23
CA GLN A 95 -14.20 12.78 3.33
C GLN A 95 -13.42 11.99 4.40
N ALA A 96 -14.01 11.80 5.57
CA ALA A 96 -13.41 11.00 6.64
C ALA A 96 -13.24 9.54 6.22
N GLU A 97 -14.22 8.93 5.53
CA GLU A 97 -14.11 7.58 5.02
C GLU A 97 -13.03 7.43 3.94
N ASN A 98 -12.90 8.40 3.04
CA ASN A 98 -11.85 8.42 2.03
C ASN A 98 -10.45 8.52 2.67
N ALA A 99 -10.28 9.42 3.64
CA ALA A 99 -9.03 9.55 4.39
C ALA A 99 -8.74 8.30 5.24
N LEU A 100 -9.77 7.65 5.80
CA LEU A 100 -9.63 6.40 6.54
C LEU A 100 -9.23 5.25 5.64
N ARG A 101 -9.75 5.19 4.40
CA ARG A 101 -9.35 4.19 3.41
C ARG A 101 -7.87 4.38 3.04
N GLN A 102 -7.43 5.61 2.76
CA GLN A 102 -6.01 5.90 2.52
C GLN A 102 -5.14 5.52 3.72
N THR A 103 -5.61 5.82 4.94
CA THR A 103 -4.90 5.43 6.18
C THR A 103 -4.87 3.92 6.36
N LYS A 104 -5.96 3.20 6.06
CA LYS A 104 -6.04 1.74 6.15
C LYS A 104 -5.24 1.04 5.07
N GLU A 105 -5.17 1.57 3.87
CA GLU A 105 -4.24 1.10 2.86
C GLU A 105 -2.82 1.24 3.41
N GLN A 106 -2.44 2.43 3.89
CA GLN A 106 -1.15 2.68 4.54
C GLN A 106 -0.90 1.86 5.81
N GLU A 107 -1.93 1.52 6.60
CA GLU A 107 -1.81 0.79 7.86
C GLU A 107 -1.92 -0.73 7.71
N VAL A 108 -2.72 -1.27 6.79
CA VAL A 108 -2.69 -2.69 6.41
C VAL A 108 -1.30 -3.03 5.90
N HIS A 109 -0.72 -2.12 5.12
CA HIS A 109 0.68 -2.13 4.72
C HIS A 109 1.68 -2.02 5.89
N ARG A 110 1.32 -1.38 7.02
CA ARG A 110 2.15 -1.31 8.24
C ARG A 110 1.94 -2.48 9.21
N THR A 111 0.73 -3.05 9.35
CA THR A 111 0.42 -4.12 10.31
C THR A 111 0.98 -5.47 9.92
N GLU A 112 1.25 -5.71 8.63
CA GLU A 112 2.08 -6.84 8.20
C GLU A 112 3.56 -6.67 8.58
N SER A 113 3.98 -5.44 8.91
CA SER A 113 5.36 -5.06 9.27
C SER A 113 5.58 -4.78 10.75
N TYR A 114 4.52 -4.83 11.58
CA TYR A 114 4.56 -4.33 12.95
C TYR A 114 4.36 -5.43 13.99
N SER A 115 5.43 -6.15 14.29
CA SER A 115 5.64 -6.68 15.64
C SER A 115 6.60 -5.74 16.39
N ASP A 116 6.05 -4.97 17.32
CA ASP A 116 6.70 -4.20 18.40
C ASP A 116 7.68 -3.05 18.04
N GLN A 117 7.22 -1.80 18.18
CA GLN A 117 7.59 -0.88 19.29
C GLN A 117 7.33 0.60 18.92
N ALA A 118 6.46 1.25 19.70
CA ALA A 118 6.05 2.63 19.52
C ALA A 118 7.08 3.59 20.17
N GLY A 119 7.69 4.46 19.36
CA GLY A 119 8.57 5.54 19.84
C GLY A 119 9.60 6.10 18.83
N SER A 120 9.76 5.48 17.65
CA SER A 120 10.89 5.73 16.73
C SER A 120 10.51 6.18 15.30
N GLU A 121 9.23 6.33 15.00
CA GLU A 121 8.66 6.41 13.64
C GLU A 121 9.33 7.43 12.67
N PRO A 122 9.54 8.71 13.04
CA PRO A 122 10.15 9.68 12.12
C PRO A 122 11.64 9.39 11.84
N ARG A 123 12.35 8.83 12.84
CA ARG A 123 13.78 8.51 12.72
C ARG A 123 13.99 7.26 11.89
N LEU A 124 13.18 6.23 12.07
CA LEU A 124 13.27 5.00 11.28
C LEU A 124 12.98 5.29 9.80
N ARG A 125 11.88 6.00 9.48
CA ARG A 125 11.56 6.37 8.10
C ARG A 125 12.69 7.16 7.43
N THR A 126 13.30 8.11 8.17
CA THR A 126 14.44 8.88 7.68
C THR A 126 15.66 7.99 7.42
N LYS A 127 16.00 7.09 8.35
CA LYS A 127 17.09 6.12 8.19
C LYS A 127 16.88 5.20 6.99
N LEU A 128 15.67 4.66 6.81
CA LEU A 128 15.35 3.78 5.68
C LEU A 128 15.46 4.54 4.35
N ARG A 129 14.96 5.78 4.30
CA ARG A 129 15.08 6.62 3.11
C ARG A 129 16.54 6.93 2.75
N GLU A 130 17.39 7.18 3.74
CA GLU A 130 18.84 7.36 3.51
C GLU A 130 19.50 6.06 3.05
N ALA A 131 19.13 4.92 3.64
CA ALA A 131 19.67 3.62 3.29
C ALA A 131 19.30 3.19 1.86
N LEU A 132 18.08 3.52 1.38
CA LEU A 132 17.59 3.17 0.05
C LEU A 132 18.54 3.57 -1.09
N TRP A 133 19.23 4.71 -0.95
CA TRP A 133 20.20 5.18 -1.94
C TRP A 133 21.37 4.23 -2.17
N LEU A 134 21.72 3.42 -1.17
CA LEU A 134 22.88 2.53 -1.20
C LEU A 134 22.50 1.07 -1.45
N THR A 135 21.20 0.76 -1.54
CA THR A 135 20.71 -0.62 -1.57
C THR A 135 21.15 -1.39 -2.81
N LEU A 136 21.23 -0.73 -3.97
CA LEU A 136 21.72 -1.33 -5.21
C LEU A 136 23.21 -1.65 -5.16
N ASP A 137 24.00 -0.86 -4.43
CA ASP A 137 25.45 -1.07 -4.28
C ASP A 137 25.80 -2.09 -3.19
N ARG A 138 24.85 -2.39 -2.29
CA ARG A 138 25.05 -3.22 -1.10
C ARG A 138 24.41 -4.61 -1.20
N ASP A 139 23.86 -4.98 -2.36
CA ASP A 139 23.17 -6.26 -2.58
C ASP A 139 22.05 -6.54 -1.55
N GLU A 140 21.42 -5.50 -1.03
CA GLU A 140 20.36 -5.62 -0.01
C GLU A 140 18.98 -5.92 -0.64
N LEU A 141 18.84 -5.64 -1.95
CA LEU A 141 17.64 -5.93 -2.71
C LEU A 141 17.72 -7.29 -3.38
N HIS A 142 16.61 -8.01 -3.36
CA HIS A 142 16.43 -9.26 -4.10
C HIS A 142 15.00 -9.34 -4.64
N VAL A 143 14.78 -10.28 -5.55
CA VAL A 143 13.46 -10.52 -6.14
C VAL A 143 13.00 -11.94 -5.81
N LEU A 144 11.72 -12.06 -5.47
CA LEU A 144 11.02 -13.34 -5.38
C LEU A 144 10.04 -13.45 -6.56
N TYR A 145 9.60 -14.67 -6.84
CA TYR A 145 8.72 -14.96 -7.97
C TYR A 145 7.50 -15.74 -7.50
N GLN A 146 6.31 -15.18 -7.69
CA GLN A 146 5.05 -15.82 -7.37
C GLN A 146 4.41 -16.41 -8.63
N PRO A 147 4.14 -17.73 -8.69
CA PRO A 147 3.55 -18.34 -9.88
C PRO A 147 2.09 -17.90 -10.07
N GLN A 148 1.75 -17.59 -11.31
CA GLN A 148 0.39 -17.31 -11.76
C GLN A 148 -0.11 -18.47 -12.61
N PHE A 149 -1.35 -18.92 -12.39
CA PHE A 149 -1.92 -20.10 -13.05
C PHE A 149 -3.08 -19.74 -13.96
N ASN A 150 -3.18 -20.42 -15.10
CA ASN A 150 -4.39 -20.42 -15.90
C ASN A 150 -5.44 -21.30 -15.21
N LEU A 151 -6.57 -20.72 -14.82
CA LEU A 151 -7.61 -21.44 -14.08
C LEU A 151 -8.31 -22.55 -14.89
N GLN A 152 -8.36 -22.43 -16.22
CA GLN A 152 -8.98 -23.44 -17.08
C GLN A 152 -8.09 -24.66 -17.27
N THR A 153 -6.79 -24.44 -17.46
CA THR A 153 -5.84 -25.52 -17.79
C THR A 153 -5.04 -26.00 -16.59
N GLY A 154 -5.00 -25.25 -15.49
CA GLY A 154 -4.13 -25.48 -14.34
C GLY A 154 -2.64 -25.24 -14.63
N ALA A 155 -2.28 -24.83 -15.85
CA ALA A 155 -0.90 -24.62 -16.25
C ALA A 155 -0.37 -23.27 -15.71
N VAL A 156 0.94 -23.19 -15.48
CA VAL A 156 1.61 -21.93 -15.14
C VAL A 156 1.51 -20.98 -16.32
N ARG A 157 0.89 -19.81 -16.10
CA ARG A 157 0.83 -18.68 -17.04
C ARG A 157 2.14 -17.90 -17.04
N GLY A 158 2.70 -17.71 -15.85
CA GLY A 158 3.76 -16.74 -15.63
C GLY A 158 4.15 -16.63 -14.16
N PHE A 159 4.98 -15.64 -13.87
CA PHE A 159 5.43 -15.32 -12.52
C PHE A 159 5.41 -13.83 -12.29
N GLU A 160 4.86 -13.41 -11.17
CA GLU A 160 4.96 -12.04 -10.69
C GLU A 160 6.30 -11.83 -9.99
N THR A 161 6.98 -10.75 -10.34
CA THR A 161 8.28 -10.37 -9.77
C THR A 161 8.07 -9.44 -8.58
N LEU A 162 8.46 -9.91 -7.41
CA LEU A 162 8.21 -9.26 -6.14
C LEU A 162 9.52 -8.76 -5.52
N LEU A 163 9.71 -7.45 -5.50
CA LEU A 163 10.88 -6.82 -4.90
C LEU A 163 10.88 -7.00 -3.38
N ARG A 164 12.04 -7.35 -2.82
CA ARG A 164 12.27 -7.53 -1.39
C ARG A 164 13.53 -6.80 -0.97
N TRP A 165 13.53 -6.29 0.25
CA TRP A 165 14.68 -5.63 0.86
C TRP A 165 15.03 -6.31 2.18
N ASN A 166 16.29 -6.71 2.33
CA ASN A 166 16.83 -7.20 3.59
C ASN A 166 17.93 -6.26 4.08
N HIS A 167 17.61 -5.43 5.07
CA HIS A 167 18.54 -4.47 5.64
C HIS A 167 19.37 -5.10 6.75
N PRO A 168 20.69 -4.84 6.84
CA PRO A 168 21.58 -5.48 7.82
C PRO A 168 21.19 -5.22 9.29
N GLU A 169 20.63 -4.04 9.59
CA GLU A 169 20.22 -3.66 10.96
C GLU A 169 18.74 -3.98 11.26
N PHE A 170 17.87 -3.95 10.24
CA PHE A 170 16.41 -4.01 10.43
C PHE A 170 15.78 -5.31 9.92
N GLY A 171 16.57 -6.20 9.32
CA GLY A 171 16.10 -7.44 8.73
C GLY A 171 15.26 -7.20 7.47
N ALA A 172 14.30 -8.11 7.24
CA ALA A 172 13.40 -8.01 6.10
C ALA A 172 12.45 -6.82 6.27
N ILE A 173 12.47 -5.91 5.30
CA ILE A 173 11.60 -4.73 5.25
C ILE A 173 10.52 -4.99 4.21
N ALA A 174 9.26 -4.77 4.59
CA ALA A 174 8.14 -5.01 3.69
C ALA A 174 8.15 -4.02 2.52
N SER A 175 7.75 -4.51 1.33
CA SER A 175 7.65 -3.68 0.12
C SER A 175 6.79 -2.44 0.34
N ALA A 176 5.73 -2.56 1.13
CA ALA A 176 4.83 -1.46 1.39
C ALA A 176 5.43 -0.35 2.29
N ASP A 177 6.49 -0.66 3.06
CA ASP A 177 7.19 0.34 3.86
C ASP A 177 8.24 1.11 3.08
N PHE A 178 8.92 0.45 2.12
CA PHE A 178 10.04 1.07 1.41
C PHE A 178 9.73 1.51 -0.03
N ILE A 179 8.72 0.95 -0.70
CA ILE A 179 8.34 1.40 -2.06
C ILE A 179 7.90 2.87 -2.04
N PRO A 180 7.05 3.36 -1.12
CA PRO A 180 6.71 4.78 -1.08
C PRO A 180 7.94 5.67 -0.84
N LEU A 181 8.90 5.22 -0.02
CA LEU A 181 10.14 5.95 0.21
C LEU A 181 11.04 5.94 -1.03
N ALA A 182 11.07 4.83 -1.75
CA ALA A 182 11.78 4.72 -3.02
C ALA A 182 11.14 5.64 -4.06
N GLU A 183 9.81 5.76 -4.11
CA GLU A 183 9.12 6.66 -5.04
C GLU A 183 9.50 8.13 -4.84
N GLU A 184 9.71 8.54 -3.59
CA GLU A 184 10.25 9.85 -3.25
C GLU A 184 11.72 10.06 -3.67
N THR A 185 12.47 8.99 -3.95
CA THR A 185 13.94 9.04 -4.04
C THR A 185 14.54 8.26 -5.22
N VAL A 186 14.51 6.93 -5.19
CA VAL A 186 15.29 6.00 -6.04
C VAL A 186 14.47 4.91 -6.75
N ILE A 187 13.15 5.07 -6.89
CA ILE A 187 12.31 4.02 -7.50
C ILE A 187 12.66 3.73 -8.96
N VAL A 188 13.11 4.74 -9.71
CA VAL A 188 13.45 4.58 -11.14
C VAL A 188 14.64 3.63 -11.33
N PRO A 189 15.81 3.85 -10.71
CA PRO A 189 16.93 2.91 -10.83
C PRO A 189 16.61 1.54 -10.22
N ILE A 190 15.83 1.48 -9.13
CA ILE A 190 15.37 0.19 -8.57
C ILE A 190 14.49 -0.55 -9.57
N GLY A 191 13.53 0.11 -10.21
CA GLY A 191 12.64 -0.49 -11.19
C GLY A 191 13.38 -1.00 -12.43
N GLN A 192 14.38 -0.26 -12.91
CA GLN A 192 15.28 -0.72 -13.98
C GLN A 192 16.04 -1.99 -13.56
N TRP A 193 16.57 -2.00 -12.33
CA TRP A 193 17.24 -3.18 -11.77
C TRP A 193 16.29 -4.38 -11.65
N VAL A 194 15.06 -4.18 -11.17
CA VAL A 194 14.04 -5.25 -11.06
C VAL A 194 13.70 -5.82 -12.44
N MET A 195 13.44 -4.98 -13.44
CA MET A 195 13.15 -5.42 -14.80
C MET A 195 14.31 -6.23 -15.39
N LYS A 196 15.55 -5.80 -15.15
CA LYS A 196 16.74 -6.55 -15.57
C LYS A 196 16.81 -7.91 -14.87
N GLN A 197 16.58 -7.99 -13.56
CA GLN A 197 16.57 -9.25 -12.82
C GLN A 197 15.45 -10.19 -13.29
N ALA A 198 14.26 -9.66 -13.57
CA ALA A 198 13.17 -10.42 -14.18
C ALA A 198 13.65 -11.02 -15.51
N CYS A 199 14.16 -10.20 -16.43
CA CYS A 199 14.66 -10.67 -17.71
C CYS A 199 15.77 -11.72 -17.56
N ASP A 200 16.77 -11.50 -16.70
CA ASP A 200 17.86 -12.46 -16.50
C ASP A 200 17.35 -13.79 -15.90
N THR A 201 16.32 -13.75 -15.04
CA THR A 201 15.66 -14.97 -14.55
C THR A 201 14.83 -15.67 -15.62
N TYR A 202 14.14 -14.95 -16.50
CA TYR A 202 13.37 -15.56 -17.59
C TYR A 202 14.21 -16.53 -18.43
N LYS A 203 15.45 -16.16 -18.74
CA LYS A 203 16.38 -17.02 -19.49
C LYS A 203 16.60 -18.37 -18.83
N ARG A 204 16.66 -18.39 -17.50
CA ARG A 204 16.85 -19.62 -16.72
C ARG A 204 15.59 -20.47 -16.68
N LEU A 205 14.41 -19.84 -16.77
CA LEU A 205 13.11 -20.50 -16.71
C LEU A 205 12.58 -20.96 -18.07
N LEU A 206 13.11 -20.44 -19.19
CA LEU A 206 12.60 -20.66 -20.55
C LEU A 206 12.39 -22.13 -20.90
N HIS A 207 13.28 -23.02 -20.47
CA HIS A 207 13.18 -24.46 -20.75
C HIS A 207 12.11 -25.17 -19.91
N SER A 208 11.89 -24.72 -18.68
CA SER A 208 10.92 -25.32 -17.76
C SER A 208 9.51 -24.79 -17.96
N PHE A 209 9.38 -23.52 -18.38
CA PHE A 209 8.11 -22.84 -18.57
C PHE A 209 8.11 -22.07 -19.90
N PRO A 210 8.04 -22.79 -21.04
CA PRO A 210 8.05 -22.14 -22.35
C PRO A 210 6.82 -21.24 -22.49
N GLY A 211 7.06 -19.99 -22.89
CA GLY A 211 6.00 -18.99 -23.06
C GLY A 211 5.45 -18.38 -21.77
N ALA A 212 6.08 -18.65 -20.61
CA ALA A 212 5.72 -17.96 -19.37
C ALA A 212 5.90 -16.45 -19.52
N VAL A 213 5.09 -15.69 -18.80
CA VAL A 213 5.20 -14.23 -18.72
C VAL A 213 5.80 -13.84 -17.38
N LEU A 214 6.69 -12.87 -17.35
CA LEU A 214 7.13 -12.21 -16.13
C LEU A 214 6.39 -10.90 -15.97
N THR A 215 5.68 -10.79 -14.86
CA THR A 215 4.96 -9.57 -14.49
C THR A 215 5.84 -8.74 -13.56
N VAL A 216 5.96 -7.44 -13.84
CA VAL A 216 6.72 -6.49 -13.02
C VAL A 216 5.81 -5.30 -12.69
N ASN A 217 5.67 -5.02 -11.40
CA ASN A 217 4.94 -3.87 -10.89
C ASN A 217 5.68 -2.56 -11.20
N ILE A 218 4.96 -1.57 -11.73
CA ILE A 218 5.49 -0.27 -12.12
C ILE A 218 4.77 0.84 -11.34
N SER A 219 5.55 1.73 -10.72
CA SER A 219 4.99 2.91 -10.04
C SER A 219 4.59 4.01 -11.02
N ALA A 220 3.64 4.87 -10.61
CA ALA A 220 3.27 6.07 -11.34
C ALA A 220 4.49 6.97 -11.65
N VAL A 221 5.41 7.10 -10.68
CA VAL A 221 6.64 7.92 -10.82
C VAL A 221 7.53 7.41 -11.96
N GLN A 222 7.58 6.10 -12.19
CA GLN A 222 8.31 5.53 -13.33
C GLN A 222 7.57 5.77 -14.65
N LEU A 223 6.25 5.57 -14.66
CA LEU A 223 5.43 5.67 -15.86
C LEU A 223 5.43 7.08 -16.47
N VAL A 224 5.43 8.13 -15.64
CA VAL A 224 5.45 9.52 -16.12
C VAL A 224 6.80 9.96 -16.71
N LYS A 225 7.87 9.16 -16.56
CA LYS A 225 9.17 9.48 -17.16
C LYS A 225 9.10 9.27 -18.67
N LYS A 226 9.30 10.35 -19.43
CA LYS A 226 9.28 10.33 -20.91
C LYS A 226 10.16 9.25 -21.55
N ASP A 227 11.25 8.89 -20.89
CA ASP A 227 12.23 7.92 -21.38
C ASP A 227 11.92 6.47 -20.94
N PHE A 228 10.87 6.24 -20.15
CA PHE A 228 10.53 4.91 -19.64
C PHE A 228 10.33 3.85 -20.74
N PRO A 229 9.60 4.11 -21.85
CA PRO A 229 9.52 3.15 -22.96
C PRO A 229 10.87 2.86 -23.63
N TYR A 230 11.79 3.83 -23.62
CA TYR A 230 13.15 3.64 -24.14
C TYR A 230 13.99 2.77 -23.19
N ASP A 231 13.90 3.00 -21.88
CA ASP A 231 14.56 2.19 -20.86
C ASP A 231 14.11 0.72 -20.91
N VAL A 232 12.80 0.47 -20.99
CA VAL A 232 12.24 -0.89 -21.11
C VAL A 232 12.80 -1.59 -22.35
N ARG A 233 12.84 -0.88 -23.49
CA ARG A 233 13.40 -1.42 -24.74
C ARG A 233 14.88 -1.78 -24.59
N ASN A 234 15.67 -0.92 -23.96
CA ASN A 234 17.10 -1.16 -23.75
C ASN A 234 17.35 -2.35 -22.82
N ILE A 235 16.56 -2.50 -21.76
CA ILE A 235 16.64 -3.64 -20.84
C ILE A 235 16.31 -4.94 -21.58
N LEU A 236 15.23 -4.97 -22.37
CA LEU A 236 14.87 -6.13 -23.18
C LEU A 236 15.95 -6.48 -24.21
N ALA A 237 16.51 -5.48 -24.89
CA ALA A 237 17.54 -5.65 -25.90
C ALA A 237 18.85 -6.17 -25.31
N SER A 238 19.34 -5.54 -24.22
CA SER A 238 20.55 -6.00 -23.51
C SER A 238 20.36 -7.38 -22.89
N SER A 239 19.13 -7.71 -22.50
CA SER A 239 18.77 -9.04 -22.03
C SER A 239 18.48 -10.03 -23.16
N SER A 240 18.50 -9.66 -24.44
CA SER A 240 18.20 -10.56 -25.56
C SER A 240 16.89 -11.34 -25.38
N ILE A 241 15.85 -10.68 -24.86
CA ILE A 241 14.55 -11.28 -24.57
C ILE A 241 13.46 -10.66 -25.44
N GLN A 242 12.52 -11.50 -25.86
CA GLN A 242 11.36 -11.07 -26.62
C GLN A 242 10.41 -10.24 -25.74
N PRO A 243 9.94 -9.07 -26.19
CA PRO A 243 9.07 -8.19 -25.40
C PRO A 243 7.79 -8.86 -24.86
N GLN A 244 7.26 -9.85 -25.57
CA GLN A 244 5.99 -10.53 -25.25
C GLN A 244 6.02 -11.34 -23.95
N VAL A 245 7.22 -11.58 -23.42
CA VAL A 245 7.42 -12.31 -22.17
C VAL A 245 7.43 -11.37 -20.96
N LEU A 246 7.50 -10.06 -21.17
CA LEU A 246 7.40 -9.06 -20.11
C LEU A 246 6.00 -8.48 -20.09
N GLU A 247 5.41 -8.47 -18.90
CA GLU A 247 4.16 -7.78 -18.59
C GLU A 247 4.44 -6.71 -17.55
N LEU A 248 4.02 -5.48 -17.83
CA LEU A 248 4.10 -4.38 -16.89
C LEU A 248 2.74 -4.24 -16.22
N GLU A 249 2.74 -4.34 -14.90
CA GLU A 249 1.55 -4.20 -14.08
C GLU A 249 1.51 -2.79 -13.49
N ILE A 250 0.40 -2.12 -13.74
CA ILE A 250 0.18 -0.72 -13.34
C ILE A 250 -1.13 -0.71 -12.56
N THR A 251 -1.20 0.06 -11.47
CA THR A 251 -2.45 0.20 -10.71
C THR A 251 -3.40 1.19 -11.37
N GLU A 252 -4.72 1.05 -11.14
CA GLU A 252 -5.73 2.00 -11.62
C GLU A 252 -5.43 3.44 -11.18
N HIS A 253 -5.01 3.63 -9.92
CA HIS A 253 -4.64 4.95 -9.40
C HIS A 253 -3.41 5.53 -10.11
N SER A 254 -2.39 4.70 -10.38
CA SER A 254 -1.19 5.11 -11.11
C SER A 254 -1.48 5.53 -12.55
N LEU A 255 -2.57 5.05 -13.17
CA LEU A 255 -3.00 5.54 -14.48
C LEU A 255 -3.78 6.85 -14.37
N MET A 256 -4.65 6.99 -13.35
CA MET A 256 -5.50 8.18 -13.19
C MET A 256 -4.69 9.45 -12.91
N ASP A 257 -3.61 9.35 -12.14
CA ASP A 257 -2.78 10.51 -11.77
C ASP A 257 -1.97 11.08 -12.97
N SER A 258 -1.89 10.35 -14.08
CA SER A 258 -0.99 10.66 -15.19
C SER A 258 -1.63 10.50 -16.60
N PHE A 259 -2.96 10.37 -16.64
CA PHE A 259 -3.75 9.99 -17.82
C PHE A 259 -3.45 10.79 -19.10
N GLU A 260 -3.20 12.10 -19.03
CA GLU A 260 -2.91 12.92 -20.23
C GLU A 260 -1.48 12.74 -20.78
N GLN A 261 -0.50 12.37 -19.95
CA GLN A 261 0.90 12.16 -20.37
C GLN A 261 1.21 10.70 -20.70
N ASP A 262 0.34 9.78 -20.31
CA ASP A 262 0.58 8.34 -20.34
C ASP A 262 0.11 7.64 -21.60
N GLU A 263 -0.97 8.08 -22.24
CA GLU A 263 -1.57 7.36 -23.37
C GLU A 263 -0.54 7.11 -24.50
N ASN A 264 0.27 8.13 -24.83
CA ASN A 264 1.35 8.02 -25.80
C ASN A 264 2.47 7.06 -25.36
N GLN A 265 2.75 6.96 -24.07
CA GLN A 265 3.79 6.07 -23.54
C GLN A 265 3.32 4.62 -23.49
N LEU A 266 2.10 4.38 -23.03
CA LEU A 266 1.45 3.08 -23.01
C LEU A 266 1.35 2.50 -24.43
N HIS A 267 0.96 3.33 -25.41
CA HIS A 267 0.96 2.93 -26.81
C HIS A 267 2.35 2.57 -27.33
N ARG A 268 3.40 3.29 -26.95
CA ARG A 268 4.79 2.96 -27.32
C ARG A 268 5.24 1.64 -26.69
N LEU A 269 4.87 1.38 -25.45
CA LEU A 269 5.16 0.11 -24.75
C LEU A 269 4.44 -1.05 -25.44
N GLN A 270 3.14 -0.93 -25.69
CA GLN A 270 2.36 -1.96 -26.40
C GLN A 270 2.88 -2.20 -27.82
N SER A 271 3.22 -1.13 -28.56
CA SER A 271 3.78 -1.23 -29.92
C SER A 271 5.14 -1.93 -29.95
N SER A 272 5.86 -1.94 -28.82
CA SER A 272 7.10 -2.70 -28.68
C SER A 272 6.87 -4.20 -28.41
N GLY A 273 5.63 -4.61 -28.18
CA GLY A 273 5.24 -6.00 -27.91
C GLY A 273 5.20 -6.37 -26.42
N VAL A 274 5.47 -5.42 -25.52
CA VAL A 274 5.32 -5.60 -24.07
C VAL A 274 3.84 -5.67 -23.71
N LYS A 275 3.48 -6.57 -22.80
CA LYS A 275 2.11 -6.68 -22.27
C LYS A 275 1.89 -5.66 -21.17
N LEU A 276 0.67 -5.13 -21.08
CA LEU A 276 0.27 -4.26 -19.99
C LEU A 276 -0.87 -4.94 -19.24
N ALA A 277 -0.78 -4.95 -17.91
CA ALA A 277 -1.82 -5.40 -17.01
C ALA A 277 -2.24 -4.24 -16.10
N LEU A 278 -3.53 -4.21 -15.76
CA LEU A 278 -4.10 -3.24 -14.84
C LEU A 278 -4.45 -3.98 -13.54
N ASP A 279 -3.83 -3.58 -12.45
CA ASP A 279 -4.09 -4.11 -11.11
C ASP A 279 -5.12 -3.26 -10.35
N ASN A 280 -5.82 -3.89 -9.41
CA ASN A 280 -6.88 -3.31 -8.58
C ASN A 280 -8.08 -2.74 -9.36
N PHE A 281 -8.38 -3.31 -10.52
CA PHE A 281 -9.52 -2.88 -11.34
C PHE A 281 -10.85 -3.07 -10.60
N GLY A 282 -11.58 -1.98 -10.35
CA GLY A 282 -12.93 -2.01 -9.78
C GLY A 282 -13.03 -1.76 -8.27
N THR A 283 -11.93 -1.38 -7.60
CA THR A 283 -11.96 -0.86 -6.21
C THR A 283 -12.05 0.66 -6.13
N GLY A 284 -12.01 1.34 -7.28
CA GLY A 284 -12.21 2.79 -7.47
C GLY A 284 -13.18 3.11 -8.62
N TYR A 285 -13.30 4.40 -8.94
CA TYR A 285 -14.32 5.13 -9.75
C TYR A 285 -14.64 4.64 -11.19
N SER A 286 -14.42 3.37 -11.51
CA SER A 286 -14.87 2.77 -12.77
C SER A 286 -16.40 2.54 -12.77
N ARG A 287 -17.13 3.60 -13.13
CA ARG A 287 -18.43 3.57 -13.83
C ARG A 287 -18.44 4.61 -14.93
#